data_AF-A0A6L9PW23-F1
#
_entry.id   AF-A0A6L9PW23-F1
#
_cell.length_a   1.000
_cell.length_b   1.000
_cell.length_c   1.000
_cell.angle_alpha   90.00
_cell.angle_beta   90.00
_cell.angle_gamma   90.00
#
_symmetry.space_group_name_H-M   'P 1'
#
loop_
_entity.id
_entity.type
_entity.pdbx_description
1 polymer ?
#
loop_
_entity_poly.entity_id
_entity_poly.type
_entity_poly.pdbx_seq_one_letter_code
_entity_poly.pdbx_strand_id
1 'polypeptide(L)'
;MPTASRKKSPAARTARAPRPDGTATRALLLQTAGQVFAERGYADATSKEICERAGTPMASINYHFGSREALYEEVLIEAHRQIVSVDELVEMTRALGDPRDKLRALLGHMLAPSSRESAPWGFRVMLREVMSPGALAPALVEKAVKPKAKLLLGLIAQILELPLDHPAVQRALVFSVLPCIVMLVAPKEIPRKVLPAMAKDGEGMFEDLMRYVLAGLEALAKAHRAAPSPGWKRRTKPDPFDSLPFRGGAGVSTGPSRGVPTPSARQHSNARSRVHTHAPRGCPPHAARTPATRRPSAPACCRT
;
A
#
# COMPACT_ATOMS: atom_id res chain seq x y z
N MET A 1 33.05 -48.34 -59.60
CA MET A 1 33.42 -47.87 -58.25
C MET A 1 34.18 -46.57 -58.39
N PRO A 2 33.63 -45.43 -57.93
CA PRO A 2 34.34 -44.69 -56.89
C PRO A 2 33.42 -44.25 -55.73
N THR A 3 34.01 -44.08 -54.56
CA THR A 3 33.32 -43.86 -53.27
C THR A 3 33.01 -42.38 -53.03
N ALA A 4 31.74 -42.03 -52.85
CA ALA A 4 31.33 -40.65 -52.52
C ALA A 4 31.47 -40.37 -51.02
N SER A 5 32.42 -39.50 -50.64
CA SER A 5 32.63 -39.07 -49.25
C SER A 5 31.58 -38.05 -48.82
N ARG A 6 30.72 -38.42 -47.86
CA ARG A 6 29.63 -37.55 -47.36
C ARG A 6 30.10 -36.68 -46.20
N LYS A 7 30.39 -35.41 -46.46
CA LYS A 7 30.70 -34.41 -45.41
C LYS A 7 29.55 -34.32 -44.40
N LYS A 8 29.89 -34.35 -43.11
CA LYS A 8 28.94 -34.33 -41.98
C LYS A 8 29.00 -32.96 -41.30
N SER A 9 28.08 -32.06 -41.65
CA SER A 9 27.96 -30.74 -41.00
C SER A 9 27.44 -30.88 -39.55
N PRO A 10 27.83 -29.97 -38.63
CA PRO A 10 27.53 -30.11 -37.21
C PRO A 10 26.05 -29.85 -36.91
N ALA A 11 25.48 -30.67 -36.03
CA ALA A 11 24.09 -30.51 -35.60
C ALA A 11 23.92 -29.24 -34.75
N ALA A 12 22.92 -28.42 -35.09
CA ALA A 12 22.60 -27.22 -34.32
C ALA A 12 22.18 -27.59 -32.89
N ARG A 13 22.73 -26.86 -31.90
CA ARG A 13 22.27 -26.94 -30.51
C ARG A 13 20.83 -26.45 -30.44
N THR A 14 19.87 -27.36 -30.30
CA THR A 14 18.48 -27.01 -30.02
C THR A 14 18.39 -26.37 -28.64
N ALA A 15 17.97 -25.10 -28.60
CA ALA A 15 17.64 -24.42 -27.36
C ALA A 15 16.49 -25.17 -26.70
N ARG A 16 16.76 -25.80 -25.54
CA ARG A 16 15.80 -26.64 -24.84
C ARG A 16 14.74 -25.74 -24.20
N ALA A 17 13.47 -25.96 -24.53
CA ALA A 17 12.36 -25.23 -23.94
C ALA A 17 12.39 -25.29 -22.40
N PRO A 18 11.92 -24.25 -21.68
CA PRO A 18 11.89 -24.24 -20.22
C PRO A 18 11.12 -25.45 -19.69
N ARG A 19 11.77 -26.28 -18.86
CA ARG A 19 11.09 -27.40 -18.21
C ARG A 19 10.15 -26.86 -17.11
N PRO A 20 8.95 -27.45 -16.92
CA PRO A 20 8.04 -27.09 -15.81
C PRO A 20 8.72 -27.12 -14.43
N ASP A 21 9.69 -28.02 -14.24
CA ASP A 21 10.46 -28.17 -13.00
C ASP A 21 11.15 -26.87 -12.55
N GLY A 22 11.55 -26.00 -13.48
CA GLY A 22 12.34 -24.80 -13.17
C GLY A 22 11.56 -23.72 -12.41
N THR A 23 10.25 -23.58 -12.65
CA THR A 23 9.41 -22.63 -11.92
C THR A 23 9.03 -23.15 -10.55
N ALA A 24 8.75 -24.45 -10.43
CA ALA A 24 8.49 -25.12 -9.15
C ALA A 24 9.73 -25.04 -8.22
N THR A 25 10.92 -25.36 -8.72
CA THR A 25 12.17 -25.25 -7.95
C THR A 25 12.46 -23.81 -7.50
N ARG A 26 12.19 -22.83 -8.37
CA ARG A 26 12.32 -21.40 -8.03
C ARG A 26 11.37 -20.98 -6.91
N ALA A 27 10.10 -21.39 -6.98
CA ALA A 27 9.11 -21.10 -5.96
C ALA A 27 9.45 -21.77 -4.62
N LEU A 28 9.91 -23.03 -4.66
CA LEU A 28 10.40 -23.75 -3.48
C LEU A 28 11.59 -23.03 -2.83
N LEU A 29 12.59 -22.64 -3.61
CA LEU A 29 13.75 -21.88 -3.12
C LEU A 29 13.35 -20.55 -2.47
N LEU A 30 12.46 -19.78 -3.11
CA LEU A 30 11.95 -18.51 -2.56
C LEU A 30 11.22 -18.72 -1.23
N GLN A 31 10.39 -19.76 -1.15
CA GLN A 31 9.65 -20.14 0.05
C GLN A 31 10.59 -20.57 1.19
N THR A 32 11.53 -21.47 0.93
CA THR A 32 12.51 -21.94 1.93
C THR A 32 13.43 -20.81 2.38
N ALA A 33 13.90 -19.97 1.45
CA ALA A 33 14.68 -18.78 1.77
C ALA A 33 13.91 -17.84 2.71
N GLY A 34 12.65 -17.54 2.40
CA GLY A 34 11.78 -16.72 3.25
C GLY A 34 11.63 -17.24 4.68
N GLN A 35 11.53 -18.56 4.87
CA GLN A 35 11.53 -19.18 6.21
C GLN A 35 12.88 -18.99 6.93
N VAL A 36 14.00 -19.31 6.27
CA VAL A 36 15.35 -19.17 6.85
C VAL A 36 15.63 -17.72 7.24
N PHE A 37 15.29 -16.76 6.38
CA PHE A 37 15.45 -15.34 6.66
C PHE A 37 14.49 -14.84 7.77
N ALA A 38 13.30 -15.41 7.91
CA ALA A 38 12.40 -15.11 9.05
C ALA A 38 12.96 -15.61 10.39
N GLU A 39 13.62 -16.77 10.39
CA GLU A 39 14.23 -17.41 11.58
C GLU A 39 15.55 -16.75 11.98
N ARG A 40 16.47 -16.57 11.03
CA ARG A 40 17.86 -16.15 11.29
C ARG A 40 18.14 -14.68 10.95
N GLY A 41 17.36 -14.07 10.07
CA GLY A 41 17.69 -12.76 9.49
C GLY A 41 18.72 -12.87 8.36
N TYR A 42 18.97 -11.76 7.66
CA TYR A 42 19.81 -11.75 6.45
C TYR A 42 21.31 -12.01 6.71
N ALA A 43 21.85 -11.56 7.85
CA ALA A 43 23.26 -11.72 8.18
C ALA A 43 23.63 -13.21 8.40
N ASP A 44 22.85 -13.90 9.24
CA ASP A 44 23.17 -15.26 9.70
C ASP A 44 22.64 -16.38 8.76
N ALA A 45 21.75 -16.04 7.82
CA ALA A 45 21.22 -16.98 6.84
C ALA A 45 22.21 -17.27 5.70
N THR A 46 22.57 -18.54 5.51
CA THR A 46 23.52 -18.96 4.45
C THR A 46 22.80 -19.55 3.23
N SER A 47 23.33 -19.29 2.03
CA SER A 47 22.85 -19.95 0.80
C SER A 47 22.93 -21.48 0.88
N LYS A 48 23.91 -22.00 1.65
CA LYS A 48 24.07 -23.43 1.91
C LYS A 48 22.86 -24.01 2.63
N GLU A 49 22.49 -23.42 3.77
CA GLU A 49 21.33 -23.84 4.55
C GLU A 49 20.03 -23.76 3.74
N ILE A 50 19.86 -22.71 2.93
CA ILE A 50 18.67 -22.55 2.07
C ILE A 50 18.59 -23.70 1.05
N CYS A 51 19.70 -24.01 0.36
CA CYS A 51 19.75 -25.11 -0.60
C CYS A 51 19.53 -26.48 0.05
N GLU A 52 20.17 -26.73 1.20
CA GLU A 52 20.03 -27.97 1.98
C GLU A 52 18.58 -28.18 2.44
N ARG A 53 17.95 -27.17 3.06
CA ARG A 53 16.53 -27.25 3.46
C ARG A 53 15.57 -27.38 2.28
N ALA A 54 15.90 -26.81 1.12
CA ALA A 54 15.09 -26.93 -0.09
C ALA A 54 15.30 -28.26 -0.84
N GLY A 55 16.29 -29.07 -0.46
CA GLY A 55 16.66 -30.28 -1.20
C GLY A 55 17.22 -29.99 -2.61
N THR A 56 17.88 -28.83 -2.79
CA THR A 56 18.35 -28.35 -4.11
C THR A 56 19.88 -28.23 -4.17
N PRO A 57 20.50 -28.38 -5.36
CA PRO A 57 21.92 -28.11 -5.54
C PRO A 57 22.31 -26.66 -5.20
N MET A 58 23.51 -26.47 -4.67
CA MET A 58 24.09 -25.14 -4.34
C MET A 58 24.07 -24.15 -5.52
N ALA A 59 24.20 -24.64 -6.75
CA ALA A 59 24.17 -23.82 -7.96
C ALA A 59 22.79 -23.23 -8.27
N SER A 60 21.70 -23.77 -7.69
CA SER A 60 20.33 -23.38 -8.01
C SER A 60 19.99 -21.94 -7.61
N ILE A 61 20.57 -21.41 -6.53
CA ILE A 61 20.37 -20.00 -6.15
C ILE A 61 20.96 -19.07 -7.23
N ASN A 62 22.22 -19.28 -7.60
CA ASN A 62 22.87 -18.48 -8.65
C ASN A 62 22.19 -18.67 -10.03
N TYR A 63 21.65 -19.85 -10.32
CA TYR A 63 20.92 -20.11 -11.56
C TYR A 63 19.55 -19.42 -11.63
N HIS A 64 18.79 -19.38 -10.53
CA HIS A 64 17.42 -18.86 -10.51
C HIS A 64 17.29 -17.37 -10.11
N PHE A 65 18.26 -16.85 -9.35
CA PHE A 65 18.24 -15.52 -8.75
C PHE A 65 19.54 -14.71 -8.99
N GLY A 66 20.60 -15.32 -9.51
CA GLY A 66 21.89 -14.66 -9.76
C GLY A 66 22.78 -14.55 -8.52
N SER A 67 22.26 -14.07 -7.38
CA SER A 67 23.01 -13.98 -6.11
C SER A 67 22.12 -14.14 -4.87
N ARG A 68 22.75 -14.18 -3.67
CA ARG A 68 22.04 -14.23 -2.38
C ARG A 68 21.30 -12.93 -2.07
N GLU A 69 21.86 -11.81 -2.49
CA GLU A 69 21.32 -10.45 -2.36
C GLU A 69 20.04 -10.31 -3.19
N ALA A 70 20.09 -10.76 -4.46
CA ALA A 70 18.94 -10.75 -5.35
C ALA A 70 17.83 -11.73 -4.89
N LEU A 71 18.21 -12.91 -4.38
CA LEU A 71 17.26 -13.80 -3.70
C LEU A 71 16.60 -13.11 -2.49
N TYR A 72 17.37 -12.39 -1.67
CA TYR A 72 16.80 -11.67 -0.52
C TYR A 72 15.88 -10.53 -0.96
N GLU A 73 16.24 -9.78 -2.00
CA GLU A 73 15.37 -8.73 -2.56
C GLU A 73 14.01 -9.30 -3.01
N GLU A 74 14.00 -10.45 -3.69
CA GLU A 74 12.75 -11.13 -4.06
C GLU A 74 11.99 -11.65 -2.84
N VAL A 75 12.69 -12.17 -1.82
CA VAL A 75 12.10 -12.53 -0.54
C VAL A 75 11.43 -11.33 0.12
N LEU A 76 12.02 -10.13 0.08
CA LEU A 76 11.41 -8.90 0.62
C LEU A 76 10.14 -8.50 -0.17
N ILE A 77 10.17 -8.59 -1.49
CA ILE A 77 9.03 -8.25 -2.35
C ILE A 77 7.87 -9.23 -2.09
N GLU A 78 8.14 -10.54 -2.05
CA GLU A 78 7.13 -11.56 -1.75
C GLU A 78 6.66 -11.52 -0.29
N ALA A 79 7.56 -11.22 0.66
CA ALA A 79 7.19 -10.98 2.05
C ALA A 79 6.18 -9.83 2.18
N HIS A 80 6.45 -8.73 1.49
CA HIS A 80 5.54 -7.59 1.48
C HIS A 80 4.23 -7.89 0.72
N ARG A 81 4.25 -8.78 -0.28
CA ARG A 81 3.05 -9.28 -0.97
C ARG A 81 2.16 -10.12 -0.04
N GLN A 82 2.75 -10.97 0.80
CA GLN A 82 2.02 -11.80 1.77
C GLN A 82 1.29 -11.01 2.87
N ILE A 83 1.75 -9.77 3.15
CA ILE A 83 1.04 -8.87 4.08
C ILE A 83 -0.04 -8.08 3.35
N VAL A 84 0.23 -7.69 2.09
CA VAL A 84 -0.67 -6.87 1.27
C VAL A 84 -0.43 -7.16 -0.22
N SER A 85 -1.38 -7.72 -0.97
CA SER A 85 -1.22 -7.85 -2.43
C SER A 85 -1.78 -6.63 -3.17
N VAL A 86 -1.06 -6.10 -4.17
CA VAL A 86 -1.56 -4.95 -4.98
C VAL A 86 -2.86 -5.34 -5.71
N ASP A 87 -2.91 -6.56 -6.25
CA ASP A 87 -4.09 -7.04 -6.98
C ASP A 87 -5.31 -7.17 -6.04
N GLU A 88 -5.11 -7.66 -4.81
CA GLU A 88 -6.17 -7.75 -3.79
C GLU A 88 -6.64 -6.36 -3.34
N LEU A 89 -5.73 -5.39 -3.16
CA LEU A 89 -6.11 -4.00 -2.89
C LEU A 89 -6.96 -3.42 -4.03
N VAL A 90 -6.57 -3.69 -5.29
CA VAL A 90 -7.31 -3.19 -6.46
C VAL A 90 -8.70 -3.81 -6.54
N GLU A 91 -8.85 -5.13 -6.34
CA GLU A 91 -10.16 -5.77 -6.33
C GLU A 91 -11.05 -5.30 -5.16
N MET A 92 -10.51 -5.21 -3.93
CA MET A 92 -11.24 -4.66 -2.78
C MET A 92 -11.70 -3.21 -3.02
N THR A 93 -10.89 -2.38 -3.68
CA THR A 93 -11.26 -0.98 -3.98
C THR A 93 -12.24 -0.84 -5.15
N ARG A 94 -12.37 -1.86 -6.02
CA ARG A 94 -13.38 -1.92 -7.10
C ARG A 94 -14.76 -2.29 -6.59
N ALA A 95 -14.84 -3.20 -5.61
CA ALA A 95 -16.11 -3.70 -5.08
C ALA A 95 -16.90 -2.67 -4.23
N LEU A 96 -16.25 -1.63 -3.72
CA LEU A 96 -16.84 -0.65 -2.79
C LEU A 96 -17.10 0.70 -3.45
N GLY A 97 -18.07 1.45 -2.90
CA GLY A 97 -18.44 2.80 -3.34
C GLY A 97 -17.62 3.90 -2.67
N ASP A 98 -17.81 4.13 -1.36
CA ASP A 98 -17.18 5.22 -0.61
C ASP A 98 -15.66 4.97 -0.44
N PRO A 99 -14.78 5.96 -0.74
CA PRO A 99 -13.38 5.96 -0.33
C PRO A 99 -13.11 5.63 1.15
N ARG A 100 -14.04 5.92 2.07
CA ARG A 100 -13.95 5.55 3.50
C ARG A 100 -14.05 4.05 3.72
N ASP A 101 -15.02 3.39 3.10
CA ASP A 101 -15.20 1.93 3.16
C ASP A 101 -14.00 1.22 2.53
N LYS A 102 -13.48 1.77 1.42
CA LYS A 102 -12.24 1.32 0.79
C LYS A 102 -11.07 1.40 1.76
N LEU A 103 -10.83 2.57 2.36
CA LEU A 103 -9.76 2.74 3.34
C LEU A 103 -9.89 1.75 4.50
N ARG A 104 -11.11 1.57 5.02
CA ARG A 104 -11.44 0.59 6.07
C ARG A 104 -11.06 -0.84 5.66
N ALA A 105 -11.45 -1.28 4.47
CA ALA A 105 -11.08 -2.60 3.96
C ALA A 105 -9.55 -2.77 3.84
N LEU A 106 -8.83 -1.75 3.36
CA LEU A 106 -7.36 -1.82 3.23
C LEU A 106 -6.64 -1.84 4.59
N LEU A 107 -7.07 -1.02 5.56
CA LEU A 107 -6.49 -1.02 6.91
C LEU A 107 -6.79 -2.34 7.65
N GLY A 108 -8.01 -2.87 7.51
CA GLY A 108 -8.40 -4.16 8.09
C GLY A 108 -7.61 -5.33 7.50
N HIS A 109 -7.42 -5.35 6.18
CA HIS A 109 -6.58 -6.35 5.52
C HIS A 109 -5.12 -6.31 6.01
N MET A 110 -4.53 -5.11 6.18
CA MET A 110 -3.17 -4.97 6.74
C MET A 110 -3.04 -5.54 8.16
N LEU A 111 -4.10 -5.48 8.98
CA LEU A 111 -4.10 -5.98 10.36
C LEU A 111 -4.46 -7.46 10.49
N ALA A 112 -5.13 -8.05 9.49
CA ALA A 112 -5.57 -9.45 9.48
C ALA A 112 -4.45 -10.51 9.71
N PRO A 113 -3.17 -10.30 9.36
CA PRO A 113 -2.11 -11.25 9.74
C PRO A 113 -1.82 -11.29 11.25
N SER A 114 -2.07 -10.20 11.98
CA SER A 114 -1.74 -10.11 13.41
C SER A 114 -2.69 -10.89 14.32
N SER A 115 -3.91 -11.18 13.89
CA SER A 115 -4.86 -12.01 14.64
C SER A 115 -4.64 -13.51 14.45
N ARG A 116 -3.85 -13.92 13.45
CA ARG A 116 -3.59 -15.33 13.15
C ARG A 116 -2.53 -15.92 14.10
N GLU A 117 -2.78 -17.15 14.55
CA GLU A 117 -1.87 -17.88 15.44
C GLU A 117 -0.56 -18.27 14.74
N SER A 118 -0.62 -18.52 13.42
CA SER A 118 0.55 -18.69 12.55
C SER A 118 0.57 -17.59 11.49
N ALA A 119 1.36 -16.54 11.73
CA ALA A 119 1.59 -15.49 10.75
C ALA A 119 2.54 -15.98 9.64
N PRO A 120 2.32 -15.60 8.36
CA PRO A 120 3.22 -15.95 7.26
C PRO A 120 4.67 -15.55 7.56
N TRP A 121 5.65 -16.27 7.00
CA TRP A 121 7.07 -15.93 7.19
C TRP A 121 7.38 -14.51 6.70
N GLY A 122 6.67 -14.03 5.66
CA GLY A 122 6.83 -12.68 5.13
C GLY A 122 6.57 -11.60 6.17
N PHE A 123 5.62 -11.83 7.07
CA PHE A 123 5.35 -10.95 8.21
C PHE A 123 6.59 -10.77 9.11
N ARG A 124 7.26 -11.87 9.46
CA ARG A 124 8.46 -11.87 10.31
C ARG A 124 9.68 -11.27 9.61
N VAL A 125 9.81 -11.43 8.30
CA VAL A 125 10.89 -10.78 7.52
C VAL A 125 10.68 -9.26 7.48
N MET A 126 9.47 -8.80 7.14
CA MET A 126 9.15 -7.36 7.10
C MET A 126 9.26 -6.70 8.48
N LEU A 127 8.85 -7.40 9.54
CA LEU A 127 9.03 -6.94 10.93
C LEU A 127 10.49 -6.63 11.25
N ARG A 128 11.43 -7.48 10.84
CA ARG A 128 12.88 -7.25 11.03
C ARG A 128 13.36 -6.03 10.24
N GLU A 129 13.02 -5.92 8.96
CA GLU A 129 13.42 -4.79 8.10
C GLU A 129 12.81 -3.45 8.55
N VAL A 130 11.60 -3.44 9.11
CA VAL A 130 11.01 -2.20 9.68
C VAL A 130 11.76 -1.75 10.93
N MET A 131 12.22 -2.69 11.76
CA MET A 131 12.95 -2.41 13.01
C MET A 131 14.44 -2.13 12.79
N SER A 132 15.04 -2.71 11.74
CA SER A 132 16.44 -2.57 11.37
C SER A 132 16.56 -2.60 9.83
N PRO A 133 16.38 -1.44 9.16
CA PRO A 133 16.40 -1.38 7.70
C PRO A 133 17.74 -1.80 7.10
N GLY A 134 17.73 -2.82 6.25
CA GLY A 134 18.90 -3.33 5.55
C GLY A 134 19.24 -2.53 4.28
N ALA A 135 20.39 -2.87 3.69
CA ALA A 135 20.89 -2.23 2.46
C ALA A 135 19.95 -2.40 1.24
N LEU A 136 19.02 -3.35 1.28
CA LEU A 136 18.05 -3.65 0.22
C LEU A 136 16.68 -2.99 0.42
N ALA A 137 16.49 -2.25 1.52
CA ALA A 137 15.28 -1.47 1.78
C ALA A 137 14.88 -0.50 0.63
N PRO A 138 15.80 0.17 -0.11
CA PRO A 138 15.41 1.04 -1.23
C PRO A 138 14.67 0.29 -2.35
N ALA A 139 15.10 -0.93 -2.68
CA ALA A 139 14.47 -1.73 -3.73
C ALA A 139 13.07 -2.19 -3.32
N LEU A 140 12.90 -2.60 -2.06
CA LEU A 140 11.59 -2.89 -1.45
C LEU A 140 10.66 -1.66 -1.51
N VAL A 141 11.17 -0.47 -1.17
CA VAL A 141 10.40 0.78 -1.22
C VAL A 141 9.92 1.08 -2.64
N GLU A 142 10.82 1.06 -3.64
CA GLU A 142 10.48 1.33 -5.04
C GLU A 142 9.51 0.29 -5.61
N LYS A 143 9.83 -1.00 -5.49
CA LYS A 143 9.13 -2.08 -6.20
C LYS A 143 7.82 -2.51 -5.54
N ALA A 144 7.72 -2.41 -4.21
CA ALA A 144 6.59 -2.99 -3.48
C ALA A 144 5.84 -1.99 -2.57
N VAL A 145 6.50 -0.99 -1.97
CA VAL A 145 5.83 0.00 -1.09
C VAL A 145 5.16 1.10 -1.89
N LYS A 146 5.87 1.76 -2.82
CA LYS A 146 5.34 2.88 -3.61
C LYS A 146 4.02 2.58 -4.33
N PRO A 147 3.81 1.42 -4.99
CA PRO A 147 2.53 1.11 -5.65
C PRO A 147 1.34 1.12 -4.68
N LYS A 148 1.50 0.53 -3.49
CA LYS A 148 0.46 0.44 -2.46
C LYS A 148 0.23 1.79 -1.77
N ALA A 149 1.31 2.53 -1.50
CA ALA A 149 1.22 3.90 -1.02
C ALA A 149 0.46 4.80 -1.99
N LYS A 150 0.65 4.67 -3.32
CA LYS A 150 -0.11 5.44 -4.33
C LYS A 150 -1.62 5.16 -4.25
N LEU A 151 -2.04 3.91 -4.01
CA LEU A 151 -3.46 3.56 -3.82
C LEU A 151 -4.04 4.22 -2.57
N LEU A 152 -3.38 4.09 -1.41
CA LEU A 152 -3.83 4.69 -0.16
C LEU A 152 -3.83 6.22 -0.21
N LEU A 153 -2.80 6.85 -0.78
CA LEU A 153 -2.76 8.29 -1.03
C LEU A 153 -3.93 8.73 -1.92
N GLY A 154 -4.26 7.95 -2.95
CA GLY A 154 -5.40 8.24 -3.84
C GLY A 154 -6.74 8.21 -3.12
N LEU A 155 -6.96 7.29 -2.18
CA LEU A 155 -8.17 7.24 -1.35
C LEU A 155 -8.21 8.41 -0.36
N ILE A 156 -7.09 8.69 0.32
CA ILE A 156 -7.00 9.79 1.29
C ILE A 156 -7.16 11.15 0.60
N ALA A 157 -6.61 11.34 -0.61
CA ALA A 157 -6.82 12.52 -1.43
C ALA A 157 -8.30 12.73 -1.78
N GLN A 158 -9.04 11.66 -2.09
CA GLN A 158 -10.49 11.70 -2.31
C GLN A 158 -11.26 12.06 -1.04
N ILE A 159 -10.94 11.44 0.12
CA ILE A 159 -11.60 11.75 1.41
C ILE A 159 -11.33 13.21 1.82
N LEU A 160 -10.10 13.69 1.64
CA LEU A 160 -9.73 15.06 1.99
C LEU A 160 -10.19 16.10 0.95
N GLU A 161 -10.57 15.69 -0.27
CA GLU A 161 -10.76 16.54 -1.47
C GLU A 161 -9.56 17.48 -1.70
N LEU A 162 -8.36 16.92 -1.65
CA LEU A 162 -7.09 17.64 -1.85
C LEU A 162 -6.23 16.97 -2.93
N PRO A 163 -5.31 17.70 -3.59
CA PRO A 163 -4.34 17.12 -4.51
C PRO A 163 -3.52 15.97 -3.88
N LEU A 164 -3.10 15.00 -4.70
CA LEU A 164 -2.33 13.84 -4.24
C LEU A 164 -0.98 14.23 -3.61
N ASP A 165 -0.36 15.29 -4.12
CA ASP A 165 0.92 15.83 -3.62
C ASP A 165 0.78 16.63 -2.32
N HIS A 166 -0.41 16.66 -1.69
CA HIS A 166 -0.67 17.51 -0.54
C HIS A 166 0.05 17.04 0.73
N PRO A 167 0.87 17.86 1.42
CA PRO A 167 1.49 17.45 2.68
C PRO A 167 0.48 17.04 3.74
N ALA A 168 -0.77 17.54 3.69
CA ALA A 168 -1.85 17.01 4.53
C ALA A 168 -2.32 15.59 4.13
N VAL A 169 -2.38 15.27 2.83
CA VAL A 169 -2.67 13.91 2.33
C VAL A 169 -1.52 12.95 2.72
N GLN A 170 -0.27 13.40 2.61
CA GLN A 170 0.90 12.64 3.03
C GLN A 170 0.95 12.43 4.55
N ARG A 171 0.70 13.47 5.37
CA ARG A 171 0.57 13.33 6.83
C ARG A 171 -0.59 12.41 7.22
N ALA A 172 -1.74 12.54 6.54
CA ALA A 172 -2.90 11.68 6.75
C ALA A 172 -2.59 10.21 6.45
N LEU A 173 -1.83 9.90 5.39
CA LEU A 173 -1.33 8.54 5.15
C LEU A 173 -0.50 8.06 6.36
N VAL A 174 0.47 8.85 6.82
CA VAL A 174 1.31 8.48 7.97
C VAL A 174 0.45 8.21 9.20
N PHE A 175 -0.48 9.10 9.56
CA PHE A 175 -1.35 8.92 10.71
C PHE A 175 -2.36 7.76 10.58
N SER A 176 -2.69 7.35 9.35
CA SER A 176 -3.59 6.21 9.10
C SER A 176 -2.87 4.86 9.11
N VAL A 177 -1.62 4.81 8.63
CA VAL A 177 -0.86 3.56 8.42
C VAL A 177 0.13 3.28 9.56
N LEU A 178 0.71 4.30 10.18
CA LEU A 178 1.67 4.13 11.27
C LEU A 178 1.10 3.37 12.48
N PRO A 179 -0.15 3.62 12.95
CA PRO A 179 -0.76 2.82 14.01
C PRO A 179 -0.87 1.33 13.62
N CYS A 180 -1.24 1.04 12.37
CA CYS A 180 -1.28 -0.34 11.88
C CYS A 180 0.12 -0.99 11.97
N ILE A 181 1.16 -0.32 11.47
CA ILE A 181 2.54 -0.83 11.55
C ILE A 181 2.94 -1.08 13.01
N VAL A 182 2.66 -0.15 13.93
CA VAL A 182 2.97 -0.33 15.36
C VAL A 182 2.22 -1.52 15.96
N MET A 183 0.93 -1.72 15.62
CA MET A 183 0.14 -2.86 16.09
C MET A 183 0.63 -4.20 15.54
N LEU A 184 1.20 -4.21 14.32
CA LEU A 184 1.86 -5.39 13.75
C LEU A 184 3.22 -5.68 14.43
N VAL A 185 3.96 -4.63 14.79
CA VAL A 185 5.35 -4.71 15.25
C VAL A 185 5.48 -4.91 16.77
N ALA A 186 4.56 -4.36 17.56
CA ALA A 186 4.69 -4.33 19.02
C ALA A 186 4.63 -5.74 19.65
N PRO A 187 5.55 -6.08 20.58
CA PRO A 187 5.48 -7.33 21.33
C PRO A 187 4.15 -7.43 22.09
N LYS A 188 3.35 -8.45 21.78
CA LYS A 188 2.00 -8.64 22.35
C LYS A 188 2.01 -8.76 23.88
N GLU A 189 3.14 -9.13 24.45
CA GLU A 189 3.45 -9.24 25.87
C GLU A 189 3.28 -7.90 26.59
N ILE A 190 3.60 -6.78 25.94
CA ILE A 190 3.48 -5.44 26.55
C ILE A 190 2.00 -5.04 26.66
N PRO A 191 1.17 -5.02 25.58
CA PRO A 191 -0.27 -4.83 25.70
C PRO A 191 -0.93 -5.85 26.63
N ARG A 192 -0.56 -7.14 26.59
CA ARG A 192 -1.13 -8.17 27.47
C ARG A 192 -0.89 -7.90 28.96
N LYS A 193 0.23 -7.28 29.34
CA LYS A 193 0.55 -6.95 30.74
C LYS A 193 0.09 -5.55 31.17
N VAL A 194 0.19 -4.56 30.28
CA VAL A 194 -0.07 -3.14 30.60
C VAL A 194 -1.51 -2.74 30.27
N LEU A 195 -2.11 -3.31 29.23
CA LEU A 195 -3.44 -2.98 28.72
C LEU A 195 -4.30 -4.26 28.50
N PRO A 196 -4.46 -5.13 29.53
CA PRO A 196 -5.02 -6.48 29.37
C PRO A 196 -6.47 -6.53 28.89
N ALA A 197 -7.25 -5.47 29.06
CA ALA A 197 -8.61 -5.37 28.51
C ALA A 197 -8.59 -5.15 26.99
N MET A 198 -7.81 -4.15 26.53
CA MET A 198 -7.60 -3.85 25.12
C MET A 198 -6.91 -5.01 24.37
N ALA A 199 -5.94 -5.67 25.00
CA ALA A 199 -5.23 -6.81 24.39
C ALA A 199 -6.09 -8.08 24.17
N LYS A 200 -7.32 -8.12 24.72
CA LYS A 200 -8.30 -9.20 24.50
C LYS A 200 -9.33 -8.89 23.41
N ASP A 201 -9.47 -7.62 23.02
CA ASP A 201 -10.48 -7.15 22.08
C ASP A 201 -9.83 -6.60 20.81
N GLY A 202 -9.44 -7.50 19.91
CA GLY A 202 -8.81 -7.15 18.63
C GLY A 202 -9.78 -6.48 17.65
N GLU A 203 -11.07 -6.80 17.73
CA GLU A 203 -12.10 -6.25 16.84
C GLU A 203 -12.48 -4.83 17.26
N GLY A 204 -12.80 -4.61 18.55
CA GLY A 204 -13.08 -3.27 19.08
C GLY A 204 -11.92 -2.30 18.91
N MET A 205 -10.68 -2.79 19.04
CA MET A 205 -9.47 -2.00 18.76
C MET A 205 -9.37 -1.54 17.29
N PHE A 206 -9.78 -2.37 16.34
CA PHE A 206 -9.84 -1.97 14.93
C PHE A 206 -10.97 -0.97 14.67
N GLU A 207 -12.14 -1.14 15.29
CA GLU A 207 -13.23 -0.19 15.20
C GLU A 207 -12.85 1.20 15.72
N ASP A 208 -12.20 1.27 16.88
CA ASP A 208 -11.75 2.53 17.47
C ASP A 208 -10.60 3.17 16.68
N LEU A 209 -9.67 2.37 16.13
CA LEU A 209 -8.68 2.86 15.18
C LEU A 209 -9.35 3.51 13.96
N MET A 210 -10.34 2.82 13.35
CA MET A 210 -11.07 3.36 12.21
C MET A 210 -11.85 4.63 12.56
N ARG A 211 -12.47 4.70 13.74
CA ARG A 211 -13.14 5.89 14.27
C ARG A 211 -12.17 7.06 14.43
N TYR A 212 -10.98 6.82 14.98
CA TYR A 212 -9.94 7.83 15.12
C TYR A 212 -9.40 8.32 13.77
N VAL A 213 -9.11 7.40 12.85
CA VAL A 213 -8.62 7.72 11.49
C VAL A 213 -9.64 8.57 10.73
N LEU A 214 -10.91 8.15 10.67
CA LEU A 214 -11.93 8.88 9.90
C LEU A 214 -12.21 10.27 10.48
N ALA A 215 -12.30 10.41 11.81
CA ALA A 215 -12.46 11.71 12.46
C ALA A 215 -11.24 12.62 12.25
N GLY A 216 -10.02 12.05 12.28
CA GLY A 216 -8.78 12.77 11.97
C GLY A 216 -8.71 13.26 10.53
N LEU A 217 -9.17 12.45 9.56
CA LEU A 217 -9.28 12.85 8.16
C LEU A 217 -10.28 13.99 7.97
N GLU A 218 -11.46 13.92 8.59
CA GLU A 218 -12.46 15.00 8.54
C GLU A 218 -11.92 16.32 9.11
N ALA A 219 -11.23 16.25 10.26
CA ALA A 219 -10.59 17.41 10.87
C ALA A 219 -9.49 18.03 9.96
N LEU A 220 -8.66 17.19 9.34
CA LEU A 220 -7.63 17.63 8.38
C LEU A 220 -8.24 18.24 7.11
N ALA A 221 -9.34 17.68 6.60
CA ALA A 221 -10.08 18.21 5.45
C ALA A 221 -10.59 19.62 5.77
N LYS A 222 -11.27 19.80 6.92
CA LYS A 222 -11.76 21.10 7.38
C LYS A 222 -10.63 22.13 7.53
N ALA A 223 -9.51 21.74 8.14
CA ALA A 223 -8.37 22.63 8.37
C ALA A 223 -7.69 23.09 7.06
N HIS A 224 -7.52 22.19 6.08
CA HIS A 224 -6.75 22.47 4.86
C HIS A 224 -7.59 22.90 3.65
N ARG A 225 -8.91 22.67 3.63
CA ARG A 225 -9.81 23.29 2.63
C ARG A 225 -10.10 24.76 2.93
N ALA A 226 -10.22 25.12 4.21
CA ALA A 226 -10.58 26.48 4.64
C ALA A 226 -9.40 27.48 4.61
N ALA A 227 -8.15 26.99 4.65
CA ALA A 227 -6.96 27.84 4.69
C ALA A 227 -6.03 27.55 3.49
N PRO A 228 -5.69 28.56 2.66
CA PRO A 228 -4.62 28.40 1.68
C PRO A 228 -3.31 28.15 2.43
N SER A 229 -2.76 26.93 2.31
CA SER A 229 -1.58 26.51 3.08
C SER A 229 -0.38 27.45 2.84
N PRO A 230 0.16 28.11 3.87
CA PRO A 230 1.28 29.03 3.71
C PRO A 230 2.49 28.34 3.06
N GLY A 231 2.99 28.92 1.98
CA GLY A 231 4.13 28.37 1.23
C GLY A 231 3.80 27.28 0.20
N TRP A 232 2.56 26.81 0.10
CA TRP A 232 2.17 25.94 -1.00
C TRP A 232 2.18 26.72 -2.33
N LYS A 233 2.98 26.25 -3.31
CA LYS A 233 2.80 26.60 -4.72
C LYS A 233 2.35 25.36 -5.48
N ARG A 234 1.20 25.45 -6.15
CA ARG A 234 0.63 24.36 -6.98
C ARG A 234 1.66 24.02 -8.06
N ARG A 235 2.32 22.86 -7.96
CA ARG A 235 3.33 22.44 -8.94
C ARG A 235 2.64 22.27 -10.29
N THR A 236 3.07 23.07 -11.27
CA THR A 236 2.59 23.01 -12.67
C THR A 236 3.45 22.11 -13.55
N LYS A 237 4.49 21.50 -12.99
CA LYS A 237 5.30 20.49 -13.67
C LYS A 237 4.57 19.15 -13.56
N PRO A 238 4.32 18.42 -14.67
CA PRO A 238 3.72 17.09 -14.58
C PRO A 238 4.58 16.22 -13.66
N ASP A 239 3.92 15.41 -12.84
CA ASP A 239 4.62 14.57 -11.89
C ASP A 239 5.33 13.42 -12.64
N PRO A 240 6.45 12.89 -12.12
CA PRO A 240 7.02 11.64 -12.61
C PRO A 240 6.05 10.44 -12.53
N PHE A 241 4.90 10.63 -11.89
CA PHE A 241 3.82 9.66 -11.69
C PHE A 241 2.62 9.82 -12.64
N ASP A 242 2.59 10.85 -13.51
CA ASP A 242 1.51 11.10 -14.49
C ASP A 242 1.61 10.21 -15.74
N SER A 243 2.76 9.57 -15.98
CA SER A 243 3.06 8.81 -17.20
C SER A 243 2.57 7.35 -17.21
N LEU A 244 1.67 6.96 -16.29
CA LEU A 244 1.15 5.58 -16.18
C LEU A 244 -0.38 5.54 -16.30
N PRO A 245 -0.94 4.66 -17.16
CA PRO A 245 -2.33 4.77 -17.61
C PRO A 245 -3.33 4.24 -16.58
N PHE A 246 -3.90 5.13 -15.78
CA PHE A 246 -5.11 4.82 -15.00
C PHE A 246 -6.37 5.16 -15.81
N ARG A 247 -6.69 4.34 -16.82
CA ARG A 247 -7.89 4.52 -17.64
C ARG A 247 -9.03 3.61 -17.15
N GLY A 248 -9.74 4.08 -16.12
CA GLY A 248 -11.10 3.59 -15.83
C GLY A 248 -12.01 3.92 -17.01
N GLY A 249 -12.83 2.96 -17.44
CA GLY A 249 -13.54 3.04 -18.71
C GLY A 249 -14.94 3.68 -18.64
N ALA A 250 -15.29 4.40 -19.70
CA ALA A 250 -16.64 4.46 -20.27
C ALA A 250 -16.50 5.01 -21.70
N GLY A 251 -17.08 4.34 -22.70
CA GLY A 251 -16.88 4.73 -24.10
C GLY A 251 -17.19 3.61 -25.08
N VAL A 252 -18.43 3.14 -25.09
CA VAL A 252 -18.96 2.32 -26.19
C VAL A 252 -19.01 3.22 -27.43
N SER A 253 -18.32 2.85 -28.50
CA SER A 253 -18.56 3.42 -29.83
C SER A 253 -18.62 2.32 -30.88
N THR A 254 -19.81 2.21 -31.48
CA THR A 254 -20.14 1.41 -32.66
C THR A 254 -19.28 1.78 -33.87
N GLY A 255 -19.32 0.92 -34.89
CA GLY A 255 -18.47 1.01 -36.10
C GLY A 255 -18.73 2.22 -37.01
N PRO A 256 -17.95 2.33 -38.11
CA PRO A 256 -17.74 3.59 -38.81
C PRO A 256 -18.79 3.89 -39.90
N SER A 257 -19.27 5.13 -39.93
CA SER A 257 -20.08 5.67 -41.03
C SER A 257 -19.66 7.09 -41.42
N ARG A 258 -19.00 7.16 -42.59
CA ARG A 258 -18.99 8.22 -43.62
C ARG A 258 -19.28 9.67 -43.18
N GLY A 259 -18.29 10.55 -43.33
CA GLY A 259 -18.43 11.98 -43.05
C GLY A 259 -19.01 12.83 -44.19
N VAL A 260 -19.27 14.10 -43.88
CA VAL A 260 -19.48 15.24 -44.78
C VAL A 260 -18.83 16.47 -44.10
N PRO A 261 -18.16 17.39 -44.82
CA PRO A 261 -17.47 18.54 -44.22
C PRO A 261 -18.31 19.83 -44.24
N THR A 262 -18.10 20.73 -43.26
CA THR A 262 -18.52 22.14 -43.31
C THR A 262 -17.51 23.07 -42.58
N PRO A 263 -17.46 24.38 -42.88
CA PRO A 263 -16.19 25.12 -42.84
C PRO A 263 -16.09 26.34 -41.88
N SER A 264 -14.84 26.73 -41.63
CA SER A 264 -14.32 28.11 -41.54
C SER A 264 -15.11 29.24 -40.83
N ALA A 265 -14.59 29.60 -39.64
CA ALA A 265 -14.25 30.97 -39.17
C ALA A 265 -15.17 32.19 -39.41
N ARG A 266 -15.42 32.96 -38.32
CA ARG A 266 -14.93 34.36 -38.17
C ARG A 266 -15.10 34.95 -36.75
N GLN A 267 -14.52 36.15 -36.57
CA GLN A 267 -14.29 36.89 -35.32
C GLN A 267 -15.47 37.81 -34.94
N HIS A 268 -15.43 38.33 -33.69
CA HIS A 268 -15.77 39.69 -33.19
C HIS A 268 -16.22 39.58 -31.72
N SER A 269 -15.59 40.13 -30.66
CA SER A 269 -15.02 41.46 -30.32
C SER A 269 -15.99 42.38 -29.55
N ASN A 270 -15.49 43.01 -28.47
CA ASN A 270 -16.10 44.03 -27.58
C ASN A 270 -17.16 43.58 -26.55
N ALA A 271 -17.40 44.29 -25.42
CA ALA A 271 -16.56 45.17 -24.56
C ALA A 271 -17.39 45.71 -23.37
N ARG A 272 -16.75 46.01 -22.21
CA ARG A 272 -17.27 46.85 -21.07
C ARG A 272 -18.48 46.23 -20.32
N SER A 273 -18.86 46.58 -19.08
CA SER A 273 -18.42 47.63 -18.13
C SER A 273 -18.63 47.23 -16.64
N ARG A 274 -17.65 47.61 -15.80
CA ARG A 274 -17.71 48.20 -14.44
C ARG A 274 -18.91 48.02 -13.46
N VAL A 275 -18.53 47.61 -12.23
CA VAL A 275 -18.83 48.23 -10.89
C VAL A 275 -20.25 48.11 -10.28
N HIS A 276 -20.36 47.40 -9.15
CA HIS A 276 -20.68 48.01 -7.83
C HIS A 276 -20.51 47.06 -6.63
N THR A 277 -19.83 47.61 -5.63
CA THR A 277 -19.78 47.31 -4.19
C THR A 277 -21.15 47.23 -3.50
N HIS A 278 -21.32 46.28 -2.56
CA HIS A 278 -21.62 46.61 -1.14
C HIS A 278 -21.55 45.40 -0.20
N ALA A 279 -20.98 45.61 0.99
CA ALA A 279 -21.27 44.87 2.22
C ALA A 279 -22.02 45.83 3.18
N PRO A 280 -22.67 45.33 4.26
CA PRO A 280 -22.00 45.43 5.56
C PRO A 280 -22.30 44.34 6.62
N ARG A 281 -21.26 44.11 7.46
CA ARG A 281 -21.20 43.82 8.92
C ARG A 281 -22.48 43.47 9.71
N GLY A 282 -22.36 42.45 10.59
CA GLY A 282 -23.19 42.29 11.80
C GLY A 282 -22.76 41.10 12.68
N CYS A 283 -22.36 41.34 13.95
CA CYS A 283 -21.97 40.32 14.95
C CYS A 283 -21.70 41.01 16.31
N PRO A 284 -21.63 40.30 17.47
CA PRO A 284 -22.47 39.21 18.01
C PRO A 284 -23.37 39.84 19.12
N PRO A 285 -23.37 39.53 20.45
CA PRO A 285 -23.24 38.28 21.22
C PRO A 285 -24.36 38.05 22.30
N HIS A 286 -24.41 36.87 22.94
CA HIS A 286 -24.42 36.73 24.42
C HIS A 286 -24.41 35.26 24.92
N ALA A 287 -23.63 35.03 25.99
CA ALA A 287 -23.84 34.18 27.18
C ALA A 287 -24.43 32.74 27.03
N ALA A 288 -23.70 31.65 27.31
CA ALA A 288 -23.13 31.17 28.60
C ALA A 288 -24.11 30.40 29.52
N ARG A 289 -23.81 29.11 29.80
CA ARG A 289 -23.92 28.38 31.10
C ARG A 289 -23.78 26.85 30.96
N THR A 290 -22.67 26.31 31.46
CA THR A 290 -22.63 25.07 32.27
C THR A 290 -22.91 25.46 33.74
N PRO A 291 -23.39 24.57 34.67
CA PRO A 291 -22.83 23.26 35.05
C PRO A 291 -23.96 22.17 35.18
N ALA A 292 -23.87 20.99 35.80
CA ALA A 292 -22.92 20.46 36.79
C ALA A 292 -22.83 18.91 36.83
N THR A 293 -21.77 18.46 37.50
CA THR A 293 -21.44 17.10 37.97
C THR A 293 -22.53 16.36 38.77
N ARG A 294 -22.63 15.04 38.59
CA ARG A 294 -22.83 14.08 39.69
C ARG A 294 -21.90 12.86 39.54
N ARG A 295 -21.38 12.38 40.67
CA ARG A 295 -20.51 11.20 40.85
C ARG A 295 -21.30 10.09 41.60
N PRO A 296 -20.72 8.89 41.87
CA PRO A 296 -21.45 7.62 41.73
C PRO A 296 -22.08 7.08 43.03
N SER A 297 -22.92 6.05 42.87
CA SER A 297 -23.39 5.18 43.95
C SER A 297 -23.07 3.71 43.66
N ALA A 298 -22.30 3.13 44.57
CA ALA A 298 -22.13 1.70 44.87
C ALA A 298 -22.00 1.62 46.42
N PRO A 299 -22.10 0.46 47.10
CA PRO A 299 -22.11 -0.91 46.58
C PRO A 299 -23.26 -1.79 47.13
N ALA A 300 -23.31 -3.05 46.67
CA ALA A 300 -23.94 -4.14 47.42
C ALA A 300 -23.14 -5.43 47.23
N CYS A 301 -22.50 -5.89 48.30
CA CYS A 301 -22.02 -7.27 48.40
C CYS A 301 -23.21 -8.19 48.71
N CYS A 302 -23.21 -9.40 48.13
CA CYS A 302 -23.62 -10.59 48.86
C CYS A 302 -22.84 -11.80 48.34
N ARG A 303 -22.30 -12.59 49.27
CA ARG A 303 -21.74 -13.92 49.02
C ARG A 303 -22.77 -14.95 49.47
N THR A 304 -22.92 -16.02 48.71
CA THR A 304 -22.93 -17.43 49.15
C THR A 304 -22.75 -18.28 47.91
#